data_AF-A0A2U9C9X6-F1
#
_entry.id   AF-A0A2U9C9X6-F1
#
_cell.length_a   1.000
_cell.length_b   1.000
_cell.length_c   1.000
_cell.angle_alpha   90.00
_cell.angle_beta   90.00
_cell.angle_gamma   90.00
#
_symmetry.space_group_name_H-M   'P 1'
#
loop_
_entity.id
_entity.type
_entity.pdbx_description
1 polymer ?
#
loop_
_entity_poly.entity_id
_entity_poly.type
_entity_poly.pdbx_seq_one_letter_code
_entity_poly.pdbx_strand_id
1 'polypeptide(L)'
;MDVGAKVSCILCHRSEETVTTGALSNKDQVTAHQNCLLYSSGLYCENSPLSDDLFGFSVQDVLDEVKRGRKLNCNKCKRKGATAGCEVRSCKKSYHYPCAVQRGAKIIEDPVKGKYG
;
A
#
# COMPACT_ATOMS: atom_id res chain seq x y z
N MET A 1 -5.59 -26.51 -18.60
CA MET A 1 -5.56 -26.19 -17.15
C MET A 1 -4.72 -24.95 -17.01
N ASP A 2 -5.31 -23.79 -17.27
CA ASP A 2 -4.63 -22.51 -17.16
C ASP A 2 -4.85 -21.97 -15.75
N VAL A 3 -3.92 -22.28 -14.84
CA VAL A 3 -3.84 -21.57 -13.56
C VAL A 3 -3.24 -20.20 -13.89
N GLY A 4 -4.08 -19.29 -14.41
CA GLY A 4 -3.70 -17.90 -14.65
C GLY A 4 -3.12 -17.33 -13.35
N ALA A 5 -1.92 -16.78 -13.44
CA ALA A 5 -1.22 -16.22 -12.29
C ALA A 5 -2.16 -15.26 -11.54
N LYS A 6 -2.46 -15.58 -10.28
CA LYS A 6 -3.39 -14.80 -9.46
C LYS A 6 -2.79 -13.41 -9.20
N VAL A 7 -3.25 -12.41 -9.96
CA VAL A 7 -2.84 -11.01 -9.82
C VAL A 7 -3.30 -10.51 -8.45
N SER A 8 -2.38 -10.09 -7.58
CA SER A 8 -2.72 -9.62 -6.24
C SER A 8 -1.79 -8.50 -5.80
N CYS A 9 -2.33 -7.55 -5.03
CA CYS A 9 -1.56 -6.43 -4.51
C CYS A 9 -0.40 -6.93 -3.64
N ILE A 10 0.82 -6.50 -3.96
CA ILE A 10 2.05 -6.89 -3.29
C ILE A 10 2.09 -6.44 -1.82
N LEU A 11 1.33 -5.39 -1.47
CA LEU A 11 1.28 -4.80 -0.13
C LEU A 11 0.22 -5.45 0.77
N CYS A 12 -0.96 -5.82 0.26
CA CYS A 12 -2.04 -6.37 1.09
C CYS A 12 -2.42 -7.82 0.78
N HIS A 13 -1.83 -8.40 -0.26
CA HIS A 13 -2.02 -9.78 -0.74
C HIS A 13 -3.48 -10.12 -1.10
N ARG A 14 -4.22 -9.12 -1.60
CA ARG A 14 -5.61 -9.23 -2.06
C ARG A 14 -5.71 -8.78 -3.52
N SER A 15 -6.67 -9.33 -4.24
CA SER A 15 -6.95 -8.99 -5.64
C SER A 15 -8.18 -8.10 -5.79
N GLU A 16 -9.00 -8.00 -4.74
CA GLU A 16 -10.29 -7.33 -4.78
C GLU A 16 -10.14 -5.80 -4.71
N GLU A 17 -10.61 -5.12 -5.74
CA GLU A 17 -10.84 -3.68 -5.76
C GLU A 17 -12.10 -3.36 -4.94
N THR A 18 -11.96 -2.43 -4.00
CA THR A 18 -13.04 -1.99 -3.12
C THR A 18 -12.92 -0.49 -2.89
N VAL A 19 -13.97 0.13 -2.36
CA VAL A 19 -13.90 1.54 -1.92
C VAL A 19 -12.75 1.80 -0.93
N THR A 20 -12.34 0.77 -0.18
CA THR A 20 -11.17 0.84 0.69
C THR A 20 -9.90 0.72 -0.11
N THR A 21 -9.69 -0.35 -0.87
CA THR A 21 -8.40 -0.61 -1.52
C THR A 21 -8.11 0.33 -2.69
N GLY A 22 -9.14 0.84 -3.38
CA GLY A 22 -9.00 1.55 -4.64
C GLY A 22 -8.68 0.62 -5.80
N ALA A 23 -8.39 1.21 -6.97
CA ALA A 23 -8.05 0.47 -8.19
C ALA A 23 -6.74 -0.32 -8.03
N LEU A 24 -6.64 -1.44 -8.73
CA LEU A 24 -5.47 -2.30 -8.80
C LEU A 24 -4.74 -2.02 -10.13
N SER A 25 -3.45 -1.70 -10.07
CA SER A 25 -2.62 -1.51 -11.25
C SER A 25 -1.48 -2.51 -11.27
N ASN A 26 -1.02 -2.88 -12.46
CA ASN A 26 0.13 -3.75 -12.70
C ASN A 26 1.15 -3.03 -13.59
N LYS A 27 2.41 -3.04 -13.16
CA LYS A 27 3.56 -2.58 -13.94
C LYS A 27 4.77 -3.42 -13.59
N ASP A 28 5.55 -3.85 -14.58
CA ASP A 28 6.78 -4.63 -14.38
C ASP A 28 6.59 -5.82 -13.41
N GLN A 29 5.47 -6.53 -13.54
CA GLN A 29 5.05 -7.65 -12.67
C GLN A 29 4.75 -7.26 -11.21
N VAL A 30 4.83 -6.00 -10.84
CA VAL A 30 4.39 -5.47 -9.55
C VAL A 30 2.94 -5.04 -9.69
N THR A 31 2.09 -5.67 -8.88
CA THR A 31 0.68 -5.30 -8.78
C THR A 31 0.45 -4.61 -7.45
N ALA A 32 -0.20 -3.45 -7.43
CA ALA A 32 -0.52 -2.75 -6.21
C ALA A 32 -1.83 -1.98 -6.31
N HIS A 33 -2.55 -1.93 -5.19
CA HIS A 33 -3.74 -1.10 -5.06
C HIS A 33 -3.35 0.35 -4.79
N GLN A 34 -4.07 1.31 -5.38
CA GLN A 34 -3.84 2.74 -5.22
C GLN A 34 -3.74 3.15 -3.74
N ASN A 35 -4.74 2.81 -2.91
CA ASN A 35 -4.73 3.22 -1.50
C ASN A 35 -3.71 2.41 -0.67
N CYS A 36 -3.30 1.22 -1.12
CA CYS A 36 -2.21 0.54 -0.43
C CYS A 36 -0.87 1.27 -0.64
N LEU A 37 -0.67 1.89 -1.81
CA LEU A 37 0.51 2.70 -2.10
C LEU A 37 0.46 4.04 -1.34
N LEU A 38 -0.65 4.78 -1.46
CA LEU A 38 -0.83 6.10 -0.85
C LEU A 38 -0.57 6.11 0.67
N TYR A 39 -1.07 5.09 1.38
CA TYR A 39 -0.98 5.02 2.84
C TYR A 39 0.21 4.20 3.36
N SER A 40 1.15 3.86 2.48
CA SER A 40 2.37 3.18 2.87
C SER A 40 3.38 4.19 3.43
N SER A 41 3.86 4.00 4.66
CA SER A 41 4.66 5.02 5.34
C SER A 41 6.05 5.31 4.72
N GLY A 42 6.52 4.47 3.79
CA GLY A 42 7.79 4.68 3.08
C GLY A 42 7.63 5.05 1.61
N LEU A 43 6.41 5.33 1.13
CA LEU A 43 6.17 5.74 -0.24
C LEU A 43 5.78 7.22 -0.31
N TYR A 44 6.31 7.89 -1.32
CA TYR A 44 5.99 9.28 -1.64
C TYR A 44 5.68 9.34 -3.12
N CYS A 45 4.55 9.95 -3.49
CA CYS A 45 4.20 10.13 -4.88
C CYS A 45 5.12 11.20 -5.47
N GLU A 46 5.78 10.89 -6.58
CA GLU A 46 6.53 11.91 -7.30
C GLU A 46 5.53 12.75 -8.11
N ASN A 47 5.56 14.08 -7.97
CA ASN A 47 4.70 14.99 -8.75
C ASN A 47 5.10 15.06 -10.25
N SER A 48 5.80 14.03 -10.75
CA SER A 48 6.35 14.00 -12.09
C SER A 48 5.45 13.14 -12.99
N PRO A 49 4.86 13.69 -14.07
CA PRO A 49 4.02 12.95 -15.01
C PRO A 49 4.86 12.10 -15.97
N LEU A 50 6.02 11.60 -15.54
CA LEU A 50 6.84 10.72 -16.36
C LEU A 50 6.09 9.39 -16.50
N SER A 51 5.53 9.27 -17.69
CA SER A 51 4.63 8.23 -18.16
C SER A 51 5.12 6.85 -17.79
N ASP A 52 4.25 6.12 -17.10
CA ASP A 52 4.15 4.66 -16.93
C ASP A 52 4.05 4.24 -15.44
N ASP A 53 4.12 5.08 -14.42
CA ASP A 53 4.23 4.63 -13.00
C ASP A 53 2.94 4.08 -12.34
N LEU A 54 3.10 3.28 -11.26
CA LEU A 54 2.01 2.69 -10.47
C LEU A 54 1.23 3.77 -9.71
N PHE A 55 0.37 4.52 -10.40
CA PHE A 55 -0.31 5.70 -9.86
C PHE A 55 0.66 6.82 -9.41
N GLY A 56 1.77 7.01 -10.13
CA GLY A 56 2.80 7.99 -9.80
C GLY A 56 3.82 7.53 -8.75
N PHE A 57 3.82 6.23 -8.43
CA PHE A 57 4.85 5.61 -7.60
C PHE A 57 5.80 4.78 -8.48
N SER A 58 7.11 4.99 -8.31
CA SER A 58 8.11 4.19 -9.00
C SER A 58 8.05 2.73 -8.51
N VAL A 59 8.22 1.77 -9.44
CA VAL A 59 8.24 0.33 -9.09
C VAL A 59 9.35 0.03 -8.09
N GLN A 60 10.49 0.70 -8.23
CA GLN A 60 11.65 0.50 -7.38
C GLN A 60 11.34 0.89 -5.92
N ASP A 61 10.70 2.04 -5.69
CA ASP A 61 10.30 2.47 -4.35
C ASP A 61 9.28 1.50 -3.73
N VAL A 62 8.33 1.03 -4.53
CA VAL A 62 7.36 0.01 -4.09
C VAL A 62 8.06 -1.28 -3.66
N LEU A 63 9.05 -1.75 -4.42
CA LEU A 63 9.81 -2.94 -4.07
C LEU A 63 10.65 -2.75 -2.80
N ASP A 64 11.26 -1.59 -2.61
CA ASP A 64 12.03 -1.28 -1.41
C ASP A 64 11.14 -1.13 -0.18
N GLU A 65 9.94 -0.57 -0.36
CA GLU A 65 8.92 -0.52 0.68
C GLU A 65 8.41 -1.92 1.05
N VAL A 66 8.24 -2.81 0.08
CA VAL A 66 7.91 -4.22 0.35
C VAL A 66 9.02 -4.89 1.14
N LYS A 67 10.30 -4.68 0.79
CA LYS A 67 11.45 -5.20 1.54
C LYS A 67 11.45 -4.70 2.98
N ARG A 68 11.15 -3.42 3.21
CA ARG A 68 10.97 -2.84 4.57
C ARG A 68 9.81 -3.52 5.31
N GLY A 69 8.66 -3.64 4.65
CA GLY A 69 7.44 -4.24 5.19
C GLY A 69 7.57 -5.70 5.60
N ARG A 70 8.49 -6.48 5.00
CA ARG A 70 8.76 -7.89 5.38
C ARG A 70 9.16 -8.06 6.85
N LYS A 71 9.67 -7.02 7.50
CA LYS A 71 10.02 -7.06 8.94
C LYS A 71 8.80 -6.80 9.85
N LEU A 72 7.77 -6.14 9.33
CA LEU A 72 6.62 -5.63 10.09
C LEU A 72 5.46 -6.62 10.13
N ASN A 73 4.87 -6.79 11.32
CA ASN A 73 3.67 -7.61 11.52
C ASN A 73 2.42 -6.73 11.52
N CYS A 74 1.41 -7.10 10.75
CA CYS A 74 0.11 -6.44 10.78
C CYS A 74 -0.54 -6.65 12.15
N ASN A 75 -0.87 -5.58 12.85
CA ASN A 75 -1.44 -5.68 14.19
C ASN A 75 -2.86 -6.28 14.17
N LYS A 76 -3.58 -6.23 13.04
CA LYS A 76 -4.88 -6.88 12.85
C LYS A 76 -4.79 -8.36 12.50
N CYS A 77 -4.14 -8.72 11.38
CA CYS A 77 -4.14 -10.10 10.84
C CYS A 77 -2.90 -10.91 11.21
N LYS A 78 -1.92 -10.30 11.89
CA LYS A 78 -0.66 -10.90 12.37
C LYS A 78 0.30 -11.40 11.27
N ARG A 79 -0.02 -11.19 9.98
CA ARG A 79 0.85 -11.52 8.84
C ARG A 79 1.87 -10.42 8.55
N LYS A 80 2.96 -10.76 7.84
CA LYS A 80 4.03 -9.83 7.42
C LYS A 80 3.58 -8.85 6.32
N GLY A 81 4.39 -7.83 6.03
CA GLY A 81 4.15 -6.88 4.93
C GLY A 81 3.32 -5.66 5.31
N ALA A 82 3.16 -5.39 6.60
CA ALA A 82 2.30 -4.33 7.11
C ALA A 82 2.98 -2.96 7.02
N THR A 83 2.84 -2.27 5.89
CA THR A 83 3.59 -1.04 5.60
C THR A 83 2.88 0.25 6.03
N ALA A 84 1.57 0.21 6.29
CA ALA A 84 0.82 1.34 6.81
C ALA A 84 1.07 1.50 8.32
N GLY A 85 1.86 2.49 8.69
CA GLY A 85 2.16 2.87 10.07
C GLY A 85 1.09 3.79 10.67
N CYS A 86 1.18 4.01 11.98
CA CYS A 86 0.40 5.04 12.66
C CYS A 86 1.20 6.35 12.67
N GLU A 87 0.56 7.47 12.34
CA GLU A 87 1.18 8.81 12.36
C GLU A 87 1.60 9.28 13.76
N VAL A 88 1.06 8.67 14.82
CA VAL A 88 1.51 8.93 16.19
C VAL A 88 2.90 8.36 16.38
N ARG A 89 3.93 9.21 16.49
CA ARG A 89 5.36 8.82 16.55
C ARG A 89 5.70 7.76 17.60
N SER A 90 4.98 7.71 18.73
CA SER A 90 5.17 6.70 19.79
C SER A 90 4.47 5.37 19.51
N CYS A 91 3.53 5.33 18.56
CA CYS A 91 2.77 4.15 18.20
C CYS A 91 3.57 3.27 17.25
N LYS A 92 3.97 2.08 17.72
CA LYS A 92 4.72 1.11 16.92
C LYS A 92 3.82 0.14 16.14
N LYS A 93 2.53 0.45 15.99
CA LYS A 93 1.58 -0.42 15.30
C LYS A 93 1.70 -0.20 13.80
N SER A 94 1.74 -1.31 13.08
CA SER A 94 1.70 -1.32 11.62
C SER A 94 0.58 -2.23 11.14
N TYR A 95 0.04 -1.93 9.97
CA TYR A 95 -1.09 -2.62 9.37
C TYR A 95 -0.87 -2.78 7.86
N HIS A 96 -1.59 -3.72 7.25
CA HIS A 96 -1.97 -3.53 5.85
C HIS A 96 -3.03 -2.43 5.81
N TYR A 97 -3.04 -1.58 4.80
CA TYR A 97 -4.04 -0.51 4.69
C TYR A 97 -5.49 -0.97 4.94
N PRO A 98 -6.04 -1.99 4.25
CA PRO A 98 -7.40 -2.45 4.51
C PRO A 98 -7.59 -3.04 5.91
N CYS A 99 -6.52 -3.53 6.54
CA CYS A 99 -6.56 -4.01 7.92
C CYS A 99 -6.65 -2.86 8.94
N ALA A 100 -6.06 -1.70 8.63
CA ALA A 100 -6.18 -0.48 9.45
C ALA A 100 -7.61 0.04 9.41
N VAL A 101 -8.18 0.15 8.21
CA VAL A 101 -9.59 0.58 8.02
C VAL A 101 -10.56 -0.34 8.75
N GLN A 102 -10.39 -1.66 8.62
CA GLN A 102 -11.20 -2.65 9.36
C GLN A 102 -11.07 -2.56 10.89
N ARG A 103 -9.99 -1.95 11.41
CA ARG A 103 -9.78 -1.70 12.84
C ARG A 103 -10.30 -0.34 13.29
N GLY A 104 -10.94 0.42 12.40
CA GLY A 104 -11.45 1.76 12.70
C GLY A 104 -10.35 2.82 12.80
N ALA A 105 -9.25 2.66 12.05
CA ALA A 105 -8.25 3.72 11.95
C ALA A 105 -8.88 4.99 11.36
N LYS A 106 -8.55 6.15 11.94
CA LYS A 106 -8.87 7.44 11.33
C LYS A 106 -7.94 7.64 10.16
N ILE A 107 -8.51 7.89 8.99
CA ILE A 107 -7.81 8.11 7.74
C ILE A 107 -7.71 9.63 7.51
N ILE A 108 -6.51 10.11 7.20
CA ILE A 108 -6.20 11.52 6.93
C ILE A 108 -5.84 11.64 5.45
N GLU A 109 -6.61 12.45 4.73
CA GLU A 109 -6.41 12.76 3.32
C GLU A 109 -6.25 14.28 3.15
N ASP A 110 -5.12 14.72 2.60
CA ASP A 110 -4.91 16.07 2.09
C ASP A 110 -4.34 15.95 0.66
N PRO A 111 -5.21 15.80 -0.36
CA PRO A 111 -4.77 15.64 -1.74
C PRO A 111 -4.01 16.85 -2.28
N VAL A 112 -4.29 18.05 -1.75
CA VAL A 112 -3.63 19.30 -2.14
C VAL A 112 -2.16 19.31 -1.71
N LYS A 113 -1.87 18.74 -0.54
CA LYS A 113 -0.49 18.64 -0.01
C LYS A 113 0.13 17.26 -0.20
N GLY A 114 -0.58 16.33 -0.85
CA GLY A 114 -0.15 14.94 -1.04
C GLY A 114 0.05 14.18 0.28
N LYS A 115 -0.70 14.52 1.34
CA LYS A 115 -0.56 13.81 2.64
C LYS A 115 -1.65 12.76 2.80
N TYR A 116 -1.21 11.53 3.07
CA TYR A 116 -2.05 10.36 3.30
C TYR A 116 -1.50 9.62 4.53
N GLY A 117 -2.29 9.48 5.59
CA GLY A 117 -1.85 8.91 6.87
C GLY A 117 -2.97 8.45 7.80
#